data_AF-B0K5F3-F1
#
_entry.id   AF-B0K5F3-F1
#
_cell.length_a   1.000
_cell.length_b   1.000
_cell.length_c   1.000
_cell.angle_alpha   90.00
_cell.angle_beta   90.00
_cell.angle_gamma   90.00
#
_symmetry.space_group_name_H-M   'P 1'
#
loop_
_entity.id
_entity.type
_entity.pdbx_description
1 polymer ?
#
loop_
_entity_poly.entity_id
_entity_poly.type
_entity_poly.pdbx_seq_one_letter_code
_entity_poly.pdbx_strand_id
1 'polypeptide(L)' 'MNIYIMGISVEKRSEFGSKVQEVLTKHGDQIIARFGIHDSQNGSGFITKTSICTKQATC' A
#
# COMPACT_ATOMS: atom_id res chain seq x y z
N MET A 1 -15.26 6.87 12.69
CA MET A 1 -14.31 6.93 11.55
C MET A 1 -13.15 6.04 11.91
N ASN A 2 -13.00 4.90 11.23
CA ASN A 2 -11.95 3.92 11.57
C ASN A 2 -10.78 4.08 10.60
N ILE A 3 -9.58 4.23 11.14
CA ILE A 3 -8.34 4.39 10.38
C ILE A 3 -7.56 3.07 10.49
N TYR A 4 -7.14 2.55 9.34
CA TYR A 4 -6.36 1.32 9.24
C TYR A 4 -5.00 1.62 8.64
N ILE A 5 -3.98 0.94 9.17
CA ILE A 5 -2.61 0.99 8.66
C ILE A 5 -2.30 -0.40 8.10
N MET A 6 -1.92 -0.46 6.83
CA MET A 6 -1.55 -1.69 6.13
C MET A 6 -0.13 -1.57 5.61
N GLY A 7 0.72 -2.55 5.93
CA GLY A 7 2.04 -2.72 5.34
C GLY A 7 2.00 -3.77 4.23
N ILE A 8 2.56 -3.44 3.07
CA ILE A 8 2.66 -4.32 1.91
C ILE A 8 4.15 -4.50 1.62
N SER A 9 4.66 -5.72 1.80
CA SER A 9 6.01 -6.06 1.33
C SER A 9 5.94 -6.39 -0.15
N VAL A 10 6.82 -5.78 -0.96
CA VAL A 10 6.93 -6.03 -2.39
C VAL A 10 8.34 -6.52 -2.69
N GLU A 11 8.46 -7.80 -3.00
CA GLU A 11 9.67 -8.38 -3.56
C GLU A 11 9.91 -7.86 -4.98
N LYS A 12 11.18 -7.72 -5.39
CA LYS A 12 11.56 -7.21 -6.72
C LYS A 12 10.80 -5.92 -7.06
N ARG A 13 10.84 -4.94 -6.15
CA ARG A 13 10.02 -3.71 -6.22
C ARG A 13 10.22 -2.94 -7.53
N SER A 14 11.41 -3.01 -8.13
CA SER A 14 11.68 -2.41 -9.45
C SER A 14 10.79 -2.98 -10.57
N GLU A 15 10.39 -4.24 -10.46
CA GLU A 15 9.56 -4.94 -11.44
C GLU A 15 8.06 -4.86 -11.11
N PHE A 16 7.69 -5.05 -9.83
CA PHE A 16 6.29 -5.16 -9.42
C PHE A 16 5.71 -3.91 -8.76
N GLY A 17 6.54 -2.93 -8.40
CA GLY A 17 6.10 -1.73 -7.69
C GLY A 17 5.05 -0.93 -8.44
N SER A 18 5.19 -0.80 -9.76
CA SER A 18 4.22 -0.11 -10.62
C SER A 18 2.86 -0.81 -10.64
N LYS A 19 2.84 -2.15 -10.76
CA LYS A 19 1.60 -2.96 -10.73
C LYS A 19 0.88 -2.83 -9.39
N VAL A 20 1.61 -2.83 -8.28
CA VAL A 20 1.03 -2.63 -6.95
C VAL A 20 0.43 -1.22 -6.83
N GLN A 21 1.14 -0.19 -7.31
CA GLN A 21 0.61 1.18 -7.31
C GLN A 21 -0.66 1.32 -8.15
N GLU A 22 -0.77 0.60 -9.26
CA GLU A 22 -1.95 0.60 -10.12
C GLU A 22 -3.17 0.02 -9.40
N VAL A 23 -3.01 -1.12 -8.72
CA VAL A 23 -4.07 -1.72 -7.87
C VAL A 23 -4.47 -0.76 -6.75
N LEU A 24 -3.50 -0.18 -6.04
CA LEU A 24 -3.80 0.77 -4.96
C LEU A 24 -4.52 2.02 -5.47
N THR A 25 -4.19 2.49 -6.68
CA THR A 25 -4.82 3.68 -7.28
C THR A 25 -6.29 3.45 -7.61
N LYS A 26 -6.70 2.22 -7.95
CA LYS A 26 -8.12 1.85 -8.13
C LYS A 26 -8.96 2.01 -6.84
N HIS A 27 -8.32 2.02 -5.67
CA HIS A 27 -8.96 2.22 -4.37
C HIS A 27 -8.58 3.57 -3.75
N GLY A 28 -8.19 4.55 -4.57
CA GLY A 28 -7.69 5.87 -4.17
C GLY A 28 -8.64 6.65 -3.26
N ASP A 29 -9.95 6.47 -3.46
CA ASP A 29 -11.04 7.06 -2.70
C ASP A 29 -11.05 6.67 -1.20
N GLN A 30 -10.43 5.53 -0.86
CA GLN A 30 -10.35 5.02 0.51
C GLN A 30 -8.98 5.26 1.16
N ILE A 31 -8.05 5.93 0.47
CA ILE A 31 -6.66 6.11 0.92
C ILE A 31 -6.45 7.53 1.42
N ILE A 32 -5.96 7.67 2.66
CA ILE A 32 -5.52 8.96 3.18
C ILE A 32 -4.10 9.25 2.73
N ALA A 33 -3.22 8.25 2.89
CA ALA A 33 -1.80 8.41 2.63
C ALA A 33 -1.15 7.11 2.14
N ARG A 34 -0.14 7.24 1.30
CA ARG A 34 0.71 6.15 0.79
C ARG A 34 2.17 6.54 0.96
N PHE A 35 2.95 5.65 1.54
CA PHE A 35 4.40 5.79 1.71
C PHE A 35 5.09 4.58 1.11
N GLY A 36 6.19 4.79 0.39
CA GLY A 36 7.01 3.74 -0.17
C GLY A 36 8.45 3.88 0.33
N ILE A 37 8.96 2.87 1.01
CA ILE A 37 10.36 2.79 1.43
C ILE A 37 11.08 1.85 0.46
N HIS A 38 12.13 2.36 -0.17
CA HIS A 38 13.01 1.54 -1.01
C HIS A 38 14.07 0.88 -0.14
N ASP A 39 14.17 -0.45 -0.16
CA ASP A 39 15.37 -1.14 0.31
C ASP A 39 16.27 -1.41 -0.90
N SER A 40 17.21 -0.50 -1.14
CA SER A 40 18.17 -0.61 -2.25
C SER A 40 19.21 -1.71 -2.04
N GLN A 41 19.38 -2.24 -0.81
CA GLN A 41 20.38 -3.26 -0.52
C GLN A 41 19.89 -4.67 -0.89
N ASN A 42 18.58 -4.93 -0.75
CA ASN A 42 18.00 -6.26 -1.03
C ASN A 42 17.07 -6.31 -2.25
N GLY A 43 16.85 -5.19 -2.94
CA GLY A 43 15.94 -5.11 -4.10
C GLY A 43 14.45 -5.27 -3.76
N SER A 44 14.12 -5.39 -2.47
CA SER A 44 12.78 -5.38 -1.91
C SER A 44 12.35 -3.95 -1.56
N GLY A 45 11.09 -3.78 -1.16
CA GLY A 45 10.65 -2.53 -0.54
C GLY A 45 9.30 -2.67 0.13
N PHE A 46 9.05 -1.79 1.09
CA PHE A 46 7.81 -1.74 1.82
C PHE A 46 6.94 -0.62 1.27
N ILE A 47 5.66 -0.91 1.01
CA ILE A 47 4.64 0.09 0.75
C ILE A 47 3.72 0.11 1.97
N THR A 48 3.73 1.19 2.72
CA THR A 48 2.83 1.40 3.85
C THR A 48 1.69 2.31 3.39
N LYS A 49 0.46 1.87 3.59
CA LYS A 49 -0.76 2.62 3.23
C LYS A 49 -1.61 2.86 4.47
N THR A 50 -2.13 4.08 4.60
CA THR A 50 -3.11 4.46 5.61
C THR A 50 -4.45 4.72 4.93
N SER A 51 -5.51 4.04 5.36
CA SER A 51 -6.85 4.11 4.74
C SER A 51 -7.95 4.41 5.76
N ILE A 52 -8.98 5.14 5.34
CA ILE A 52 -10.23 5.28 6.09
C ILE A 52 -11.15 4.18 5.61
N CYS A 53 -11.64 3.34 6.53
CA CYS A 53 -12.70 2.40 6.20
C CYS A 53 -14.04 3.04 6.59
N THR A 54 -14.88 3.32 5.59
CA THR A 54 -16.25 3.85 5.78
C THR A 54 -17.32 2.75 5.81
N LYS A 55 -16.95 1.48 5.61
CA LYS A 55 -17.85 0.33 5.80
C LYS A 55 -17.20 -0.76 6.65
N GLN A 56 -17.88 -1.16 7.72
CA GLN A 56 -17.65 -2.46 8.35
C GLN A 56 -17.90 -3.53 7.28
N ALA A 57 -16.83 -4.07 6.70
CA ALA A 57 -16.86 -5.38 6.09
C ALA A 57 -16.18 -6.31 7.10
N THR A 58 -16.97 -7.24 7.61
CA THR A 58 -16.64 -8.27 8.58
C THR A 58 -15.32 -8.95 8.22
N CYS A 59 -14.43 -9.09 9.21
CA CYS A 59 -13.22 -9.91 9.14
C CYS A 59 -13.53 -11.37 8.83
#